data_AF-G0MSC8-F1
#
_entry.id   AF-G0MSC8-F1
#
_cell.length_a   1.000
_cell.length_b   1.000
_cell.length_c   1.000
_cell.angle_alpha   90.00
_cell.angle_beta   90.00
_cell.angle_gamma   90.00
#
_symmetry.space_group_name_H-M   'P 1'
#
loop_
_entity.id
_entity.type
_entity.pdbx_description
1 polymer ?
#
loop_
_entity_poly.entity_id
_entity_poly.type
_entity_poly.pdbx_seq_one_letter_code
_entity_poly.pdbx_strand_id
1 'polypeptide(L)'
;MKELYDSPSPEGSLAHESEPKSAVALKKFETVDGYEQWTKTDAILFCFTVITTIGYGNVAPQSFWGRVFVIIYGTIGIPTAMMAIANVGKFLATLLKSWTRPFLLLCRRMRKRMSKKDQNGNEVKETQRLMESSKKKAKKIEDDISSHDDEEVEEEIEESDGE
;
A
#
# COMPACT_ATOMS: atom_id res chain seq x y z
N MET A 1 -85.31 -38.65 6.57
CA MET A 1 -83.94 -38.50 7.11
C MET A 1 -83.40 -37.22 6.48
N LYS A 2 -83.40 -36.03 7.12
CA LYS A 2 -82.66 -35.61 8.34
C LYS A 2 -81.24 -36.21 8.31
N GLU A 3 -80.10 -35.51 8.36
CA GLU A 3 -79.68 -34.15 8.70
C GLU A 3 -78.22 -34.02 8.17
N LEU A 4 -77.80 -32.88 7.61
CA LEU A 4 -76.98 -31.82 8.25
C LEU A 4 -75.52 -32.26 8.50
N TYR A 5 -74.57 -31.77 7.72
CA TYR A 5 -73.64 -30.69 8.12
C TYR A 5 -73.09 -30.92 9.54
N ASP A 6 -71.86 -31.42 9.64
CA ASP A 6 -71.04 -31.05 10.79
C ASP A 6 -69.55 -31.13 10.47
N SER A 7 -68.97 -29.96 10.20
CA SER A 7 -67.63 -29.67 10.68
C SER A 7 -67.82 -28.78 11.91
N PRO A 8 -67.16 -29.15 13.02
CA PRO A 8 -66.38 -28.16 13.74
C PRO A 8 -65.00 -28.71 14.11
N SER A 9 -63.97 -27.92 13.77
CA SER A 9 -62.70 -27.84 14.52
C SER A 9 -62.99 -27.24 15.92
N PRO A 10 -62.05 -27.09 16.88
CA PRO A 10 -60.65 -27.55 17.02
C PRO A 10 -60.49 -28.31 18.37
N GLU A 11 -59.27 -28.67 18.80
CA GLU A 11 -58.84 -28.85 20.21
C GLU A 11 -57.55 -29.68 20.18
N GLY A 12 -56.42 -28.98 20.08
CA GLY A 12 -55.08 -29.57 20.05
C GLY A 12 -54.00 -28.49 20.06
N SER A 13 -54.28 -27.37 20.75
CA SER A 13 -53.31 -26.33 21.07
C SER A 13 -53.01 -26.48 22.55
N LEU A 14 -51.76 -26.84 22.89
CA LEU A 14 -50.99 -26.37 24.05
C LEU A 14 -49.75 -27.27 24.22
N ALA A 15 -48.71 -26.97 23.45
CA ALA A 15 -47.33 -27.26 23.85
C ALA A 15 -46.46 -26.10 23.37
N HIS A 16 -46.41 -25.08 24.22
CA HIS A 16 -45.18 -24.41 24.65
C HIS A 16 -44.06 -24.23 23.62
N GLU A 17 -43.93 -23.02 23.06
CA GLU A 17 -42.61 -22.48 22.70
C GLU A 17 -42.63 -20.96 22.89
N SER A 18 -42.10 -20.53 24.03
CA SER A 18 -41.81 -19.14 24.34
C SER A 18 -40.36 -18.81 23.92
N GLU A 19 -40.25 -17.86 22.99
CA GLU A 19 -39.14 -16.91 22.73
C GLU A 19 -37.90 -17.35 21.91
N PRO A 20 -37.11 -16.41 21.29
CA PRO A 20 -37.25 -14.95 21.22
C PRO A 20 -37.17 -14.31 19.81
N LYS A 21 -37.73 -13.09 19.74
CA LYS A 21 -37.67 -12.12 18.64
C LYS A 21 -36.30 -11.43 18.54
N SER A 22 -35.21 -12.10 18.15
CA SER A 22 -33.93 -11.39 17.93
C SER A 22 -32.84 -12.26 17.32
N ALA A 23 -32.98 -12.64 16.07
CA ALA A 23 -31.80 -12.88 15.25
C ALA A 23 -32.17 -12.46 13.84
N VAL A 24 -31.96 -11.16 13.60
CA VAL A 24 -31.52 -10.59 12.32
C VAL A 24 -32.36 -11.02 11.14
N ALA A 25 -33.01 -10.04 10.50
CA ALA A 25 -33.47 -10.13 9.13
C ALA A 25 -32.36 -10.69 8.21
N LEU A 26 -32.21 -12.02 8.21
CA LEU A 26 -31.67 -12.82 7.14
C LEU A 26 -32.58 -12.42 6.02
N LYS A 27 -32.09 -11.48 5.21
CA LYS A 27 -32.70 -11.06 3.96
C LYS A 27 -32.99 -12.37 3.27
N LYS A 28 -34.25 -12.78 3.39
CA LYS A 28 -34.73 -14.08 3.01
C LYS A 28 -34.43 -14.11 1.53
N PHE A 29 -33.35 -14.79 1.16
CA PHE A 29 -33.16 -15.28 -0.17
C PHE A 29 -34.23 -16.35 -0.27
N GLU A 30 -35.48 -15.89 -0.42
CA GLU A 30 -36.62 -16.72 -0.65
C GLU A 30 -36.37 -17.21 -2.07
N THR A 31 -35.59 -18.29 -2.18
CA THR A 31 -35.65 -19.21 -3.31
C THR A 31 -37.07 -19.74 -3.31
N VAL A 32 -37.95 -18.97 -3.93
CA VAL A 32 -39.25 -19.43 -4.35
C VAL A 32 -38.96 -20.54 -5.36
N ASP A 33 -39.16 -21.77 -4.90
CA ASP A 33 -39.15 -23.02 -5.65
C ASP A 33 -37.82 -23.45 -6.28
N GLY A 34 -36.77 -23.81 -5.53
CA GLY A 34 -35.67 -24.67 -6.03
C GLY A 34 -34.87 -24.19 -7.26
N TYR A 35 -35.18 -23.01 -7.79
CA TYR A 35 -34.55 -22.35 -8.91
C TYR A 35 -33.96 -21.06 -8.36
N GLU A 36 -32.62 -20.92 -8.42
CA GLU A 36 -31.99 -19.63 -8.10
C GLU A 36 -32.51 -18.59 -9.10
N GLN A 37 -33.31 -17.65 -8.59
CA GLN A 37 -33.81 -16.55 -9.40
C GLN A 37 -32.62 -15.65 -9.76
N TRP A 38 -32.44 -15.42 -11.06
CA TRP A 38 -31.38 -14.53 -11.55
C TRP A 38 -31.59 -13.11 -11.02
N THR A 39 -30.68 -12.66 -10.16
CA THR A 39 -30.66 -11.25 -9.78
C THR A 39 -29.99 -10.42 -10.88
N LYS A 40 -30.31 -9.13 -10.94
CA LYS A 40 -29.69 -8.20 -11.92
C LYS A 40 -28.17 -8.16 -11.77
N THR A 41 -27.67 -8.28 -10.55
CA THR A 41 -26.23 -8.31 -10.25
C THR A 41 -25.58 -9.57 -10.80
N ASP A 42 -26.21 -10.73 -10.61
CA ASP A 42 -25.69 -12.01 -11.12
C ASP A 42 -25.63 -12.02 -12.64
N ALA A 43 -26.62 -11.41 -13.32
CA ALA A 43 -26.61 -11.25 -14.77
C ALA A 43 -25.42 -10.40 -15.26
N ILE A 44 -25.12 -9.29 -14.58
CA ILE A 44 -23.99 -8.42 -14.95
C ILE A 44 -22.66 -9.14 -14.72
N LEU A 45 -22.51 -9.82 -13.59
CA LEU A 45 -21.31 -10.59 -13.25
C LEU A 45 -21.12 -11.76 -14.22
N PHE A 46 -22.20 -12.46 -14.59
CA PHE A 46 -22.17 -13.49 -15.62
C PHE A 46 -21.67 -12.93 -16.97
N CYS A 47 -22.25 -11.83 -17.46
CA CYS A 47 -21.79 -11.18 -18.68
C CYS A 47 -20.30 -10.78 -18.62
N PHE A 48 -19.87 -10.18 -17.51
CA PHE A 48 -18.48 -9.79 -17.31
C PHE A 48 -17.53 -10.99 -17.33
N THR A 49 -17.88 -12.08 -16.63
CA THR A 49 -17.06 -13.30 -16.56
C THR A 49 -17.00 -14.07 -17.87
N VAL A 50 -18.04 -13.96 -18.71
CA VAL A 50 -18.03 -14.47 -20.09
C VAL A 50 -17.08 -13.66 -20.97
N ILE A 51 -17.15 -12.32 -20.95
CA ILE A 51 -16.24 -11.45 -21.71
C ILE A 51 -14.79 -11.66 -21.29
N THR A 52 -14.54 -11.72 -19.98
CA THR A 52 -13.19 -11.87 -19.42
C THR A 52 -12.68 -13.32 -19.46
N THR A 53 -13.49 -14.26 -19.97
CA THR A 53 -13.17 -15.69 -20.06
C THR A 53 -12.84 -16.36 -18.72
N ILE A 54 -13.25 -15.75 -17.59
CA ILE A 54 -13.10 -16.34 -16.25
C ILE A 54 -14.03 -17.54 -16.09
N GLY A 55 -15.31 -17.36 -16.45
CA GLY A 55 -16.32 -18.42 -16.51
C GLY A 55 -16.44 -19.30 -15.25
N TYR A 56 -16.92 -18.74 -14.13
CA TYR A 56 -17.08 -19.50 -12.87
C TYR A 56 -18.03 -20.71 -12.98
N GLY A 57 -18.99 -20.69 -13.91
CA GLY A 57 -19.89 -21.81 -14.19
C GLY A 57 -20.96 -22.08 -13.14
N ASN A 58 -21.08 -21.26 -12.08
CA ASN A 58 -22.14 -21.43 -11.07
C ASN A 58 -23.52 -20.98 -11.57
N VAL A 59 -23.57 -19.95 -12.42
CA VAL A 59 -24.80 -19.46 -13.03
C VAL A 59 -24.67 -19.50 -14.55
N ALA A 60 -25.59 -20.20 -15.21
CA ALA A 60 -25.60 -20.35 -16.66
C ALA A 60 -27.05 -20.41 -17.20
N PRO A 61 -27.32 -19.86 -18.39
CA PRO A 61 -28.65 -19.93 -18.97
C PRO A 61 -29.01 -21.39 -19.31
N GLN A 62 -30.10 -21.87 -18.73
CA GLN A 62 -30.62 -23.22 -19.02
C GLN A 62 -31.44 -23.26 -20.32
N SER A 63 -31.87 -22.11 -20.83
CA SER A 63 -32.64 -22.00 -22.07
C SER A 63 -31.77 -22.17 -23.31
N PHE A 64 -32.29 -22.83 -24.35
CA PHE A 64 -31.61 -23.02 -25.63
C PHE A 64 -31.20 -21.68 -26.26
N TRP A 65 -32.13 -20.72 -26.33
CA TRP A 65 -31.88 -19.40 -26.88
C TRP A 65 -30.87 -18.58 -26.06
N GLY A 66 -30.86 -18.72 -24.74
CA GLY A 66 -29.88 -18.06 -23.88
C GLY A 66 -28.46 -18.57 -24.13
N ARG A 67 -28.30 -19.89 -24.35
CA ARG A 67 -27.00 -20.49 -24.68
C ARG A 67 -26.49 -19.99 -26.04
N VAL A 68 -27.34 -19.93 -27.06
CA VAL A 68 -26.98 -19.40 -28.38
C VAL A 68 -26.56 -17.92 -28.29
N PHE A 69 -27.29 -17.12 -27.52
CA PHE A 69 -26.94 -15.72 -27.28
C PHE A 69 -25.55 -15.58 -26.64
N VAL A 70 -25.25 -16.39 -25.61
CA VAL A 70 -23.95 -16.37 -24.93
C VAL A 70 -22.81 -16.77 -25.87
N ILE A 71 -23.03 -17.73 -26.77
CA ILE A 71 -22.02 -18.13 -27.78
C ILE A 71 -21.70 -16.97 -28.71
N ILE A 72 -22.72 -16.33 -29.29
CA ILE A 72 -22.54 -15.16 -30.17
C ILE A 72 -21.85 -14.02 -29.42
N TYR A 73 -22.31 -13.74 -28.20
CA TYR A 73 -21.73 -12.73 -27.32
C TYR A 73 -20.26 -13.01 -27.01
N GLY A 74 -19.88 -14.26 -26.75
CA GLY A 74 -18.49 -14.66 -26.54
C GLY A 74 -17.63 -14.43 -27.78
N THR A 75 -18.10 -14.82 -28.97
CA THR A 75 -17.31 -14.68 -30.21
C THR A 75 -16.97 -13.23 -30.55
N ILE A 76 -17.86 -12.27 -30.26
CA ILE A 76 -17.63 -10.83 -30.50
C ILE A 76 -16.96 -10.18 -29.28
N GLY A 77 -17.33 -10.61 -28.09
CA GLY A 77 -16.87 -10.08 -26.82
C GLY A 77 -15.39 -10.35 -26.57
N ILE A 78 -14.88 -11.55 -26.87
CA ILE A 78 -13.48 -11.93 -26.59
C ILE A 78 -12.48 -11.08 -27.39
N PRO A 79 -12.61 -10.91 -28.73
CA PRO A 79 -11.72 -10.01 -29.49
C PRO A 79 -11.81 -8.56 -29.02
N THR A 80 -13.02 -8.10 -28.70
CA THR A 80 -13.26 -6.73 -28.21
C THR A 80 -12.62 -6.51 -26.84
N ALA A 81 -12.70 -7.49 -25.95
CA ALA A 81 -12.06 -7.48 -24.64
C ALA A 81 -10.54 -7.44 -24.78
N MET A 82 -9.97 -8.26 -25.67
CA MET A 82 -8.52 -8.25 -25.95
C MET A 82 -8.06 -6.88 -26.45
N MET A 83 -8.80 -6.26 -27.37
CA MET A 83 -8.49 -4.93 -27.87
C MET A 83 -8.63 -3.85 -26.77
N ALA A 84 -9.65 -3.96 -25.92
CA ALA A 84 -9.85 -3.08 -24.78
C ALA A 84 -8.71 -3.20 -23.76
N ILE A 85 -8.29 -4.41 -23.40
CA ILE A 85 -7.16 -4.65 -22.49
C ILE A 85 -5.87 -4.05 -23.05
N ALA A 86 -5.62 -4.21 -24.35
CA ALA A 86 -4.45 -3.59 -24.99
C ALA A 86 -4.47 -2.06 -24.91
N ASN A 87 -5.64 -1.44 -25.11
CA ASN A 87 -5.80 0.00 -25.03
C ASN A 87 -5.68 0.50 -23.59
N VAL A 88 -6.32 -0.18 -22.63
CA VAL A 88 -6.20 0.10 -21.20
C VAL A 88 -4.76 -0.06 -20.73
N GLY A 89 -4.05 -1.10 -21.18
CA GLY A 89 -2.64 -1.31 -20.87
C GLY A 89 -1.75 -0.18 -21.39
N LYS A 90 -1.99 0.33 -22.60
CA LYS A 90 -1.27 1.49 -23.15
C LYS A 90 -1.57 2.78 -22.39
N PHE A 91 -2.84 2.99 -22.03
CA PHE A 91 -3.24 4.13 -21.22
C PHE A 91 -2.58 4.08 -19.84
N LEU A 92 -2.62 2.92 -19.17
CA LEU A 92 -2.00 2.70 -17.89
C LEU A 92 -0.47 2.88 -17.95
N ALA A 93 0.20 2.37 -18.99
CA ALA A 93 1.63 2.58 -19.20
C ALA A 93 1.98 4.06 -19.42
N THR A 94 1.12 4.81 -20.09
CA THR A 94 1.29 6.26 -20.29
C THR A 94 1.10 7.02 -18.98
N LEU A 95 0.07 6.69 -18.21
CA LEU A 95 -0.14 7.22 -16.86
C LEU A 95 1.05 6.92 -15.96
N LEU A 96 1.50 5.66 -15.93
CA LEU A 96 2.67 5.24 -15.18
C LEU A 96 3.89 6.03 -15.61
N LYS A 97 4.22 6.16 -16.91
CA LYS A 97 5.35 6.99 -17.37
C LYS A 97 5.20 8.45 -16.95
N SER A 98 3.99 9.01 -17.06
CA SER A 98 3.69 10.39 -16.69
C SER A 98 3.82 10.64 -15.19
N TRP A 99 3.55 9.64 -14.35
CA TRP A 99 3.75 9.68 -12.91
C TRP A 99 5.18 9.33 -12.49
N THR A 100 5.83 8.43 -13.22
CA THR A 100 7.21 7.99 -12.95
C THR A 100 8.19 9.14 -13.20
N ARG A 101 7.96 10.01 -14.20
CA ARG A 101 8.83 11.19 -14.43
C ARG A 101 8.90 12.16 -13.25
N PRO A 102 7.80 12.73 -12.73
CA PRO A 102 7.84 13.61 -11.56
C PRO A 102 8.34 12.85 -10.32
N PHE A 103 7.96 11.58 -10.14
CA PHE A 103 8.46 10.75 -9.05
C PHE A 103 9.98 10.55 -9.12
N LEU A 104 10.54 10.22 -10.29
CA LEU A 104 11.97 10.07 -10.50
C LEU A 104 12.72 11.39 -10.38
N LEU A 105 12.15 12.50 -10.85
CA LEU A 105 12.72 13.83 -10.68
C LEU A 105 12.76 14.23 -9.20
N LEU A 106 11.70 13.91 -8.46
CA LEU A 106 11.62 14.09 -7.01
C LEU A 106 12.66 13.21 -6.31
N CYS A 107 12.75 11.92 -6.65
CA CYS A 107 13.79 11.03 -6.14
C CYS A 107 15.21 11.49 -6.50
N ARG A 108 15.44 12.02 -7.71
CA ARG A 108 16.73 12.62 -8.12
C ARG A 108 17.04 13.88 -7.31
N ARG A 109 16.03 14.72 -7.05
CA ARG A 109 16.17 15.92 -6.21
C ARG A 109 16.64 15.52 -4.81
N MET A 110 16.04 14.48 -4.23
CA MET A 110 16.44 13.94 -2.94
C MET A 110 17.84 13.31 -2.98
N ARG A 111 18.18 12.55 -4.04
CA ARG A 111 19.51 11.97 -4.21
C ARG A 111 20.63 13.02 -4.34
N LYS A 112 20.38 14.12 -5.06
CA LYS A 112 21.35 15.23 -5.16
C LYS A 112 21.58 15.95 -3.83
N ARG A 113 20.58 15.98 -2.94
CA ARG A 113 20.75 16.54 -1.58
C ARG A 113 21.66 15.68 -0.72
N MET A 114 21.65 14.36 -0.87
CA MET A 114 22.60 13.48 -0.17
C MET A 114 24.04 13.70 -0.67
N SER A 115 24.26 13.66 -1.99
CA SER A 115 25.63 13.78 -2.54
C SER A 115 26.30 15.14 -2.25
N LYS A 116 25.55 16.25 -2.15
CA LYS A 116 26.11 17.55 -1.73
C LYS A 116 26.47 17.59 -0.24
N LYS A 117 25.75 16.86 0.60
CA LYS A 117 26.01 16.81 2.05
C LYS A 117 27.32 16.07 2.34
N ASP A 118 27.65 15.07 1.52
CA ASP A 118 28.89 14.30 1.65
C ASP A 118 30.13 15.13 1.26
N GLN A 119 30.10 15.85 0.13
CA GLN A 119 31.23 16.73 -0.27
C GLN A 119 31.45 17.87 0.72
N ASN A 120 30.39 18.59 1.11
CA ASN A 120 30.49 19.67 2.08
C ASN A 120 30.91 19.15 3.46
N GLY A 121 30.51 17.93 3.83
CA GLY A 121 30.95 17.29 5.07
C GLY A 121 32.43 16.93 5.07
N ASN A 122 32.98 16.56 3.90
CA ASN A 122 34.40 16.22 3.77
C ASN A 122 35.29 17.48 3.83
N GLU A 123 34.89 18.54 3.11
CA GLU A 123 35.61 19.82 3.11
C GLU A 123 35.63 20.48 4.50
N VAL A 124 34.51 20.44 5.23
CA VAL A 124 34.45 20.93 6.62
C VAL A 124 35.34 20.08 7.55
N LYS A 125 35.37 18.75 7.38
CA LYS A 125 36.26 17.88 8.20
C LYS A 125 37.74 18.14 7.92
N GLU A 126 38.11 18.42 6.67
CA GLU A 126 39.48 18.70 6.27
C GLU A 126 39.98 20.04 6.82
N THR A 127 39.17 21.09 6.67
CA THR A 127 39.46 22.41 7.27
C THR A 127 39.56 22.35 8.79
N GLN A 128 38.72 21.55 9.47
CA GLN A 128 38.81 21.33 10.92
C GLN A 128 40.13 20.68 11.32
N ARG A 129 40.61 19.67 10.58
CA ARG A 129 41.90 19.00 10.83
C ARG A 129 43.09 19.92 10.64
N LEU A 130 43.08 20.74 9.60
CA LEU A 130 44.15 21.73 9.36
C LEU A 130 44.21 22.77 10.48
N MET A 131 43.04 23.27 10.92
CA MET A 131 42.95 24.25 12.00
C MET A 131 43.44 23.66 13.34
N GLU A 132 43.14 22.39 13.64
CA GLU A 132 43.70 21.68 14.80
C GLU A 132 45.22 21.50 14.71
N SER A 133 45.73 21.16 13.53
CA SER A 133 47.17 21.00 13.32
C SER A 133 47.93 22.33 13.48
N SER A 134 47.36 23.43 12.99
CA SER A 134 47.91 24.78 13.20
C SER A 134 47.86 25.19 14.68
N LYS A 135 46.77 24.90 15.41
CA LYS A 135 46.68 25.16 16.85
C LYS A 135 47.72 24.39 17.66
N LYS A 136 47.89 23.10 17.37
CA LYS A 136 48.92 22.27 18.05
C LYS A 136 50.34 22.80 17.79
N LYS A 137 50.60 23.24 16.56
CA LYS A 137 51.91 23.80 16.19
C LYS A 137 52.17 25.14 16.88
N ALA A 138 51.18 26.03 16.93
CA ALA A 138 51.28 27.31 17.63
C ALA A 138 51.52 27.11 19.13
N LYS A 139 50.76 26.21 19.77
CA LYS A 139 50.94 25.88 21.19
C LYS A 139 52.34 25.34 21.49
N LYS A 140 52.86 24.44 20.64
CA LYS A 140 54.22 23.91 20.81
C LYS A 140 55.29 25.00 20.78
N ILE A 141 55.17 25.98 19.88
CA ILE A 141 56.12 27.10 19.80
C ILE A 141 56.05 27.99 21.04
N GLU A 142 54.84 28.19 21.58
CA GLU A 142 54.62 28.97 22.81
C GLU A 142 55.20 28.24 24.04
N ASP A 143 55.03 26.92 24.12
CA ASP A 143 55.63 26.07 25.15
C ASP A 143 57.19 26.06 25.05
N ASP A 144 57.75 25.99 23.83
CA ASP A 144 59.21 26.01 23.59
C ASP A 144 59.85 27.38 23.93
N ILE A 145 59.12 28.50 23.77
CA ILE A 145 59.58 29.85 24.16
C ILE A 145 59.55 30.01 25.69
N SER A 146 58.49 29.53 26.35
CA SER A 146 58.37 29.59 27.82
C SER A 146 59.48 28.82 28.54
N SER A 147 59.98 27.72 27.98
CA SER A 147 61.08 26.96 28.57
C SER A 147 62.46 27.60 28.40
N HIS A 148 62.58 28.63 27.54
CA HIS A 148 63.85 29.32 27.32
C HIS A 148 64.06 30.51 28.27
N ASP A 149 62.98 31.05 28.85
CA ASP A 149 63.08 32.09 29.88
C ASP A 149 63.39 31.49 31.28
N ASP A 150 63.11 30.20 31.52
CA ASP A 150 63.40 29.54 32.80
C ASP A 150 64.87 29.08 32.94
N GLU A 151 65.60 28.83 31.84
CA GLU A 151 67.04 28.50 31.89
C GLU A 151 67.93 29.75 32.11
N GLU A 152 67.48 30.94 31.70
CA GLU A 152 68.26 32.19 31.84
C GLU A 152 68.25 32.73 33.29
N VAL A 153 67.28 32.33 34.13
CA VAL A 153 67.16 32.78 35.53
C VAL A 153 67.96 31.92 36.51
N GLU A 154 68.29 30.66 36.19
CA GLU A 154 69.12 29.83 37.07
C GLU A 154 70.62 30.15 36.94
N GLU A 155 71.12 30.62 35.78
CA GLU A 155 72.53 31.03 35.63
C GLU A 155 72.85 32.37 36.33
N GLU A 156 71.91 33.32 36.44
CA GLU A 156 72.18 34.61 37.11
C GLU A 156 72.29 34.52 38.65
N ILE A 157 71.78 33.45 39.28
CA ILE A 157 71.77 33.35 40.76
C ILE A 157 73.09 32.78 41.32
N GLU A 158 73.85 31.96 40.58
CA GLU A 158 75.15 31.46 41.06
C GLU A 158 76.28 32.49 40.95
N GLU A 159 76.15 33.54 40.13
CA GLU A 159 77.22 34.55 39.95
C GLU A 159 77.17 35.70 40.98
N SER A 160 76.08 35.83 41.77
CA SER A 160 75.95 36.93 42.73
C SER A 160 76.38 36.63 44.18
N ASP A 161 76.67 35.37 44.55
CA ASP A 161 77.08 34.97 45.91
C ASP A 161 78.62 34.80 46.06
N GLY A 162 79.39 35.31 45.10
CA GLY A 162 80.83 35.09 45.00
C GLY A 162 81.69 36.35 44.87
N GLU A 163 81.58 37.31 45.79
CA GLU A 163 82.71 38.20 46.19
C GLU A 163 82.47 38.96 47.50
#